data_AF-A0ABD3NRR1-F1
#
_entry.id   AF-A0ABD3NRR1-F1
#
_cell.length_a   1.000
_cell.length_b   1.000
_cell.length_c   1.000
_cell.angle_alpha   90.00
_cell.angle_beta   90.00
_cell.angle_gamma   90.00
#
_symmetry.space_group_name_H-M   'P 1'
#
loop_
_entity.id
_entity.type
_entity.pdbx_description
1 polymer ?
#
loop_
_entity_poly.entity_id
_entity_poly.type
_entity_poly.pdbx_seq_one_letter_code
_entity_poly.pdbx_strand_id
1 'polypeptide(L)'
;QEAARIEEAISNLQSKYSSAAPGAPTTPNSQCAFTAILYDALSGDQRNAMAAYTTSGGSSSSMLNNQMSSMSLSATIIPKPPHISQKVWNEAQARNPNHSELTPVALVGASSLHSRLVSHQTKTDELATQLSTEQDALQRWLLEVMRKTEIVRCMGQPVQAAEREGMERMERLLQDVNVLTRGVVNVEERGQEQSRQWKRRAVSTVNTGDWSIEKEDKEALMEVLKEQKSGLDGLEHIVKRDERDVGILKEELEKAYHSGSGGVGERKKSIVIGEGGVAIFTCQ
;
A
#
# COMPACT_ATOMS: atom_id res chain seq x y z
N GLN A 1 20.86 -18.21 -10.33
CA GLN A 1 20.78 -18.07 -11.81
C GLN A 1 19.83 -16.95 -12.23
N GLU A 2 18.65 -16.81 -11.60
CA GLU A 2 17.69 -15.76 -11.96
C GLU A 2 18.12 -14.35 -11.54
N ALA A 3 18.75 -14.20 -10.36
CA ALA A 3 19.34 -12.93 -9.92
C ALA A 3 20.42 -12.41 -10.89
N ALA A 4 21.31 -13.29 -11.36
CA ALA A 4 22.33 -12.94 -12.36
C ALA A 4 21.72 -12.53 -13.70
N ARG A 5 20.61 -13.15 -14.12
CA ARG A 5 19.86 -12.73 -15.32
C ARG A 5 19.24 -11.35 -15.15
N ILE A 6 18.72 -11.03 -13.96
CA ILE A 6 18.12 -9.73 -13.67
C ILE A 6 19.22 -8.65 -13.63
N GLU A 7 20.36 -8.92 -13.02
CA GLU A 7 21.51 -8.01 -13.04
C GLU A 7 22.04 -7.77 -14.45
N GLU A 8 22.14 -8.83 -15.27
CA GLU A 8 22.53 -8.72 -16.67
C GLU A 8 21.50 -7.89 -17.46
N ALA A 9 20.20 -8.10 -17.23
CA ALA A 9 19.13 -7.32 -17.87
C ALA A 9 19.15 -5.84 -17.47
N ILE A 10 19.41 -5.53 -16.20
CA ILE A 10 19.55 -4.16 -15.69
C ILE A 10 20.79 -3.51 -16.27
N SER A 11 21.93 -4.20 -16.30
CA SER A 11 23.18 -3.70 -16.89
C SER A 11 23.05 -3.44 -18.39
N ASN A 12 22.32 -4.30 -19.11
CA ASN A 12 22.04 -4.14 -20.54
C ASN A 12 21.06 -2.98 -20.82
N LEU A 13 20.08 -2.76 -19.93
CA LEU A 13 19.25 -1.56 -19.97
C LEU A 13 20.08 -0.30 -19.71
N GLN A 14 20.92 -0.31 -18.68
CA GLN A 14 21.79 0.82 -18.34
C GLN A 14 22.74 1.17 -19.49
N SER A 15 23.34 0.19 -20.17
CA SER A 15 24.24 0.44 -21.31
C SER A 15 23.49 1.02 -22.52
N LYS A 16 22.26 0.54 -22.79
CA LYS A 16 21.41 1.04 -23.88
C LYS A 16 20.96 2.48 -23.66
N TYR A 17 20.67 2.86 -22.42
CA TYR A 17 20.26 4.23 -22.10
C TYR A 17 21.44 5.18 -21.84
N SER A 18 22.62 4.66 -21.50
CA SER A 18 23.81 5.48 -21.23
C SER A 18 24.62 5.83 -22.49
N SER A 19 24.36 5.19 -23.64
CA SER A 19 25.15 5.40 -24.88
C SER A 19 24.63 6.53 -25.80
N ALA A 20 23.58 7.25 -25.41
CA ALA A 20 23.08 8.40 -26.16
C ALA A 20 23.86 9.72 -25.86
N ALA A 21 25.19 9.69 -25.89
CA ALA A 21 26.07 10.82 -26.26
C ALA A 21 27.56 10.50 -25.96
N PRO A 22 28.46 10.47 -26.97
CA PRO A 22 29.88 10.51 -26.70
C PRO A 22 30.32 11.98 -26.50
N GLY A 23 30.60 12.37 -25.25
CA GLY A 23 31.40 13.57 -24.94
C GLY A 23 30.78 14.64 -24.03
N ALA A 24 30.16 14.30 -22.90
CA ALA A 24 29.74 15.30 -21.89
C ALA A 24 30.24 14.96 -20.47
N PRO A 25 30.60 15.98 -19.66
CA PRO A 25 31.23 15.83 -18.35
C PRO A 25 30.27 15.30 -17.29
N THR A 26 30.85 14.73 -16.23
CA THR A 26 30.26 14.15 -15.01
C THR A 26 29.30 15.09 -14.26
N THR A 27 28.13 15.33 -14.83
CA THR A 27 26.95 15.85 -14.16
C THR A 27 25.80 14.89 -14.43
N PRO A 28 24.93 14.57 -13.44
CA PRO A 28 23.84 13.64 -13.64
C PRO A 28 22.99 14.08 -14.84
N ASN A 29 22.91 13.21 -15.86
CA ASN A 29 22.33 13.50 -17.16
C ASN A 29 20.96 14.17 -17.03
N SER A 30 20.89 15.43 -17.45
CA SER A 30 19.68 16.21 -17.70
C SER A 30 18.82 15.67 -18.87
N GLN A 31 19.21 14.53 -19.45
CA GLN A 31 18.53 13.88 -20.58
C GLN A 31 17.30 13.04 -20.19
N CYS A 32 17.03 12.82 -18.89
CA CYS A 32 15.73 12.30 -18.41
C CYS A 32 14.83 13.43 -17.87
N ALA A 33 14.90 14.63 -18.45
CA ALA A 33 13.99 15.72 -18.16
C ALA A 33 12.67 15.54 -18.94
N PHE A 34 11.84 14.58 -18.54
CA PHE A 34 10.44 14.62 -18.96
C PHE A 34 9.72 15.69 -18.13
N THR A 35 8.95 16.53 -18.82
CA THR A 35 8.03 17.49 -18.20
C THR A 35 6.63 17.06 -18.55
N ALA A 36 5.81 16.79 -17.54
CA ALA A 36 4.41 16.43 -17.71
C ALA A 36 3.53 17.37 -16.89
N ILE A 37 2.32 17.65 -17.37
CA ILE A 37 1.31 18.33 -16.58
C ILE A 37 0.27 17.30 -16.17
N LEU A 38 0.07 17.17 -14.87
CA LEU A 38 -0.95 16.32 -14.28
C LEU A 38 -1.88 17.18 -13.43
N TYR A 39 -2.99 16.59 -12.99
CA TYR A 39 -3.99 17.31 -12.21
C TYR A 39 -3.97 16.83 -10.77
N ASP A 40 -3.84 17.77 -9.83
CA ASP A 40 -3.89 17.51 -8.39
C ASP A 40 -5.10 18.19 -7.77
N ALA A 41 -5.58 17.61 -6.66
CA ALA A 41 -6.68 18.19 -5.91
C ALA A 41 -6.28 19.54 -5.31
N LEU A 42 -7.15 20.55 -5.47
CA LEU A 42 -7.00 21.85 -4.86
C LEU A 42 -6.83 21.72 -3.35
N SER A 43 -5.86 22.44 -2.78
CA SER A 43 -5.73 22.56 -1.33
C SER A 43 -6.91 23.33 -0.75
N GLY A 44 -7.20 23.16 0.55
CA GLY A 44 -8.31 23.85 1.21
C GLY A 44 -8.25 25.36 1.04
N ASP A 45 -7.06 25.94 1.12
CA ASP A 45 -6.82 27.38 0.93
C ASP A 45 -7.15 27.83 -0.50
N GLN A 46 -6.81 27.03 -1.50
CA GLN A 46 -7.12 27.34 -2.90
C GLN A 46 -8.62 27.21 -3.20
N ARG A 47 -9.31 26.23 -2.60
CA ARG A 47 -10.78 26.12 -2.70
C ARG A 47 -11.48 27.30 -2.06
N ASN A 48 -11.02 27.71 -0.87
CA ASN A 48 -11.55 28.87 -0.16
C ASN A 48 -11.31 30.17 -0.92
N ALA A 49 -10.14 30.32 -1.54
CA ALA A 49 -9.84 31.46 -2.42
C ALA A 49 -10.77 31.49 -3.63
N MET A 50 -10.97 30.36 -4.34
CA MET A 50 -11.93 30.32 -5.45
C MET A 50 -13.37 30.62 -5.02
N ALA A 51 -13.80 30.12 -3.86
CA ALA A 51 -15.15 30.35 -3.33
C ALA A 51 -15.39 31.81 -2.90
N ALA A 52 -14.36 32.51 -2.42
CA ALA A 52 -14.45 33.93 -2.06
C ALA A 52 -14.67 34.83 -3.29
N TYR A 53 -14.11 34.48 -4.45
CA TYR A 53 -14.32 35.23 -5.70
C TYR A 53 -15.67 34.97 -6.37
N THR A 54 -16.27 33.79 -6.19
CA THR A 54 -17.61 33.51 -6.72
C THR A 54 -18.72 34.13 -5.86
N THR A 55 -18.48 34.30 -4.55
CA THR A 55 -19.46 34.86 -3.60
C THR A 55 -19.48 36.39 -3.58
N SER A 56 -18.43 37.06 -4.06
CA SER A 56 -18.36 38.54 -4.09
C SER A 56 -19.11 39.21 -5.25
N GLY A 57 -19.88 38.45 -6.05
CA GLY A 57 -20.71 38.96 -7.15
C GLY A 57 -21.91 39.84 -6.74
N GLY A 58 -22.03 40.22 -5.47
CA GLY A 58 -23.12 41.06 -4.99
C GLY A 58 -22.75 41.90 -3.76
N SER A 59 -21.91 42.93 -3.94
CA SER A 59 -22.17 44.30 -3.43
C SER A 59 -20.93 45.20 -3.49
N SER A 60 -21.05 46.24 -4.33
CA SER A 60 -20.52 47.61 -4.19
C SER A 60 -19.02 47.91 -4.37
N SER A 61 -18.79 48.74 -5.39
CA SER A 61 -17.73 49.77 -5.52
C SER A 61 -16.38 49.36 -6.11
N SER A 62 -16.26 49.40 -7.44
CA SER A 62 -15.42 50.41 -8.11
C SER A 62 -15.65 50.41 -9.63
N MET A 63 -15.87 51.60 -10.17
CA MET A 63 -15.88 51.85 -11.60
C MET A 63 -14.46 51.77 -12.15
N LEU A 64 -14.26 50.93 -13.18
CA LEU A 64 -13.56 51.23 -14.44
C LEU A 64 -13.16 49.92 -15.15
N ASN A 65 -13.50 49.85 -16.44
CA ASN A 65 -13.09 48.89 -17.46
C ASN A 65 -13.55 47.43 -17.32
N ASN A 66 -14.73 47.17 -17.88
CA ASN A 66 -15.12 45.83 -18.28
C ASN A 66 -15.52 45.84 -19.77
N GLN A 67 -14.55 45.58 -20.64
CA GLN A 67 -14.81 44.91 -21.91
C GLN A 67 -13.76 43.81 -22.07
N MET A 68 -14.26 42.57 -22.07
CA MET A 68 -13.58 41.33 -22.45
C MET A 68 -12.62 40.74 -21.40
N SER A 69 -13.14 40.04 -20.39
CA SER A 69 -12.43 38.96 -19.68
C SER A 69 -13.40 38.07 -18.89
N SER A 70 -14.20 37.27 -19.60
CA SER A 70 -14.92 36.12 -19.03
C SER A 70 -14.18 34.80 -19.31
N MET A 71 -12.86 34.84 -19.53
CA MET A 71 -12.03 33.65 -19.69
C MET A 71 -11.09 33.51 -18.50
N SER A 72 -11.33 32.45 -17.70
CA SER A 72 -10.37 31.82 -16.79
C SER A 72 -9.97 32.58 -15.52
N LEU A 73 -10.89 32.69 -14.56
CA LEU A 73 -10.60 33.09 -13.17
C LEU A 73 -9.71 32.08 -12.41
N SER A 74 -9.56 30.85 -12.91
CA SER A 74 -8.62 29.85 -12.37
C SER A 74 -7.16 30.10 -12.80
N ALA A 75 -6.91 30.93 -13.82
CA ALA A 75 -5.56 31.22 -14.29
C ALA A 75 -4.78 32.17 -13.37
N THR A 76 -5.45 32.94 -12.51
CA THR A 76 -4.81 33.99 -11.71
C THR A 76 -4.31 33.49 -10.35
N ILE A 77 -4.85 32.39 -9.84
CA ILE A 77 -4.56 31.90 -8.47
C ILE A 77 -3.33 30.98 -8.42
N ILE A 78 -2.96 30.35 -9.54
CA ILE A 78 -1.82 29.42 -9.59
C ILE A 78 -0.81 29.93 -10.62
N PRO A 79 0.35 30.45 -10.17
CA PRO A 79 1.34 30.99 -11.06
C PRO A 79 1.91 29.89 -11.95
N LYS A 80 2.04 30.19 -13.26
CA LYS A 80 2.65 29.29 -14.22
C LYS A 80 4.10 28.97 -13.79
N PRO A 81 4.49 27.70 -13.78
CA PRO A 81 5.88 27.31 -13.54
C PRO A 81 6.85 27.94 -14.56
N PRO A 82 8.07 28.33 -14.15
CA PRO A 82 8.99 29.10 -14.99
C PRO A 82 9.48 28.33 -16.23
N HIS A 83 9.55 27.00 -16.14
CA HIS A 83 10.09 26.11 -17.18
C HIS A 83 9.05 25.63 -18.23
N ILE A 84 7.75 25.92 -18.05
CA ILE A 84 6.68 25.52 -18.98
C ILE A 84 6.27 26.70 -19.86
N SER A 85 6.06 26.47 -21.15
CA SER A 85 5.59 27.50 -22.08
C SER A 85 4.14 27.94 -21.76
N GLN A 86 3.84 29.22 -21.99
CA GLN A 86 2.50 29.75 -21.74
C GLN A 86 1.41 29.01 -22.53
N LYS A 87 1.72 28.63 -23.78
CA LYS A 87 0.80 27.89 -24.64
C LYS A 87 0.39 26.56 -24.04
N VAL A 88 1.38 25.76 -23.60
CA VAL A 88 1.15 24.43 -23.01
C VAL A 88 0.43 24.53 -21.67
N TRP A 89 0.74 25.55 -20.86
CA TRP A 89 0.05 25.80 -19.60
C TRP A 89 -1.43 26.16 -19.80
N ASN A 90 -1.72 27.06 -20.75
CA ASN A 90 -3.11 27.43 -21.08
C ASN A 90 -3.89 26.24 -21.65
N GLU A 91 -3.25 25.40 -22.46
CA GLU A 91 -3.85 24.18 -22.99
C GLU A 91 -4.18 23.18 -21.87
N ALA A 92 -3.28 23.00 -20.90
CA ALA A 92 -3.54 22.15 -19.74
C ALA A 92 -4.65 22.72 -18.84
N GLN A 93 -4.71 24.04 -18.66
CA GLN A 93 -5.85 24.64 -17.97
C GLN A 93 -7.16 24.36 -18.72
N ALA A 94 -7.19 24.55 -20.05
CA ALA A 94 -8.38 24.33 -20.86
C ALA A 94 -8.81 22.86 -20.93
N ARG A 95 -7.88 21.91 -20.78
CA ARG A 95 -8.13 20.47 -20.77
C ARG A 95 -8.38 19.89 -19.38
N ASN A 96 -8.50 20.72 -18.35
CA ASN A 96 -8.73 20.25 -17.00
C ASN A 96 -10.13 19.59 -16.88
N PRO A 97 -10.23 18.31 -16.48
CA PRO A 97 -11.52 17.62 -16.36
C PRO A 97 -12.46 18.26 -15.34
N ASN A 98 -11.92 18.85 -14.26
CA ASN A 98 -12.73 19.49 -13.23
C ASN A 98 -12.04 20.73 -12.65
N HIS A 99 -12.47 21.91 -13.08
CA HIS A 99 -11.88 23.18 -12.64
C HIS A 99 -12.19 23.57 -11.19
N SER A 100 -13.19 22.96 -10.54
CA SER A 100 -13.54 23.28 -9.15
C SER A 100 -12.80 22.42 -8.12
N GLU A 101 -12.21 21.31 -8.54
CA GLU A 101 -11.54 20.36 -7.64
C GLU A 101 -10.09 20.11 -8.01
N LEU A 102 -9.72 20.25 -9.29
CA LEU A 102 -8.41 19.88 -9.79
C LEU A 102 -7.67 21.07 -10.36
N THR A 103 -6.34 21.05 -10.23
CA THR A 103 -5.45 22.06 -10.82
C THR A 103 -4.26 21.44 -11.50
N PRO A 104 -3.80 22.02 -12.61
CA PRO A 104 -2.61 21.54 -13.29
C PRO A 104 -1.38 21.76 -12.42
N VAL A 105 -0.60 20.70 -12.22
CA VAL A 105 0.68 20.68 -11.52
C VAL A 105 1.74 20.15 -12.47
N ALA A 106 2.84 20.89 -12.56
CA ALA A 106 3.98 20.50 -13.36
C ALA A 106 4.81 19.44 -12.63
N LEU A 107 5.00 18.29 -13.26
CA LEU A 107 6.01 17.33 -12.89
C LEU A 107 7.25 17.53 -13.75
N VAL A 108 8.39 17.70 -13.09
CA VAL A 108 9.69 17.82 -13.73
C VAL A 108 10.59 16.69 -13.24
N GLY A 109 10.97 15.80 -14.15
CA GLY A 109 11.92 14.73 -13.90
C GLY A 109 11.44 13.64 -12.94
N ALA A 110 12.31 12.65 -12.73
CA ALA A 110 11.99 11.44 -11.97
C ALA A 110 11.69 11.69 -10.48
N SER A 111 12.32 12.68 -9.84
CA SER A 111 12.13 12.95 -8.41
C SER A 111 10.72 13.45 -8.08
N SER A 112 10.15 14.33 -8.91
CA SER A 112 8.78 14.83 -8.70
C SER A 112 7.73 13.73 -8.97
N LEU A 113 7.95 12.90 -9.98
CA LEU A 113 7.13 11.70 -10.23
C LEU A 113 7.19 10.72 -9.06
N HIS A 114 8.38 10.43 -8.54
CA HIS A 114 8.54 9.52 -7.41
C HIS A 114 7.82 10.06 -6.17
N SER A 115 8.00 11.35 -5.85
CA SER A 115 7.31 11.99 -4.72
C SER A 115 5.78 11.88 -4.85
N ARG A 116 5.26 12.06 -6.07
CA ARG A 116 3.85 11.88 -6.36
C ARG A 116 3.40 10.43 -6.20
N LEU A 117 4.16 9.47 -6.72
CA LEU A 117 3.84 8.04 -6.58
C LEU A 117 3.77 7.64 -5.11
N VAL A 118 4.74 8.08 -4.31
CA VAL A 118 4.74 7.86 -2.85
C VAL A 118 3.50 8.49 -2.22
N SER A 119 3.17 9.74 -2.56
CA SER A 119 1.94 10.39 -2.05
C SER A 119 0.65 9.67 -2.44
N HIS A 120 0.60 9.07 -3.64
CA HIS A 120 -0.53 8.23 -4.05
C HIS A 120 -0.59 6.95 -3.23
N GLN A 121 0.55 6.31 -2.99
CA GLN A 121 0.63 5.09 -2.21
C GLN A 121 0.21 5.33 -0.75
N THR A 122 0.70 6.39 -0.12
CA THR A 122 0.27 6.74 1.25
C THR A 122 -1.23 7.00 1.32
N LYS A 123 -1.80 7.69 0.32
CA LYS A 123 -3.24 7.96 0.27
C LYS A 123 -4.08 6.69 0.06
N THR A 124 -3.60 5.76 -0.77
CA THR A 124 -4.28 4.47 -0.94
C THR A 124 -4.22 3.64 0.33
N ASP A 125 -3.08 3.66 1.03
CA ASP A 125 -2.91 2.95 2.29
C ASP A 125 -3.83 3.54 3.37
N GLU A 126 -3.88 4.87 3.50
CA GLU A 126 -4.82 5.56 4.39
C GLU A 126 -6.27 5.19 4.09
N LEU A 127 -6.70 5.22 2.82
CA LEU A 127 -8.05 4.83 2.43
C LEU A 127 -8.35 3.36 2.76
N ALA A 128 -7.37 2.47 2.54
CA ALA A 128 -7.51 1.06 2.89
C ALA A 128 -7.68 0.87 4.41
N THR A 129 -6.93 1.63 5.23
CA THR A 129 -7.12 1.59 6.68
C THR A 129 -8.50 2.11 7.08
N GLN A 130 -8.99 3.20 6.48
CA GLN A 130 -10.33 3.74 6.76
C GLN A 130 -11.43 2.73 6.42
N LEU A 131 -11.38 2.12 5.23
CA LEU A 131 -12.35 1.10 4.82
C LEU A 131 -12.33 -0.10 5.77
N SER A 132 -11.15 -0.55 6.19
CA SER A 132 -11.01 -1.62 7.18
C SER A 132 -11.67 -1.25 8.51
N THR A 133 -11.43 -0.03 9.01
CA THR A 133 -12.06 0.42 10.27
C THR A 133 -13.57 0.55 10.19
N GLU A 134 -14.11 0.99 9.05
CA GLU A 134 -15.56 1.06 8.83
C GLU A 134 -16.17 -0.34 8.73
N GLN A 135 -15.50 -1.25 8.02
CA GLN A 135 -15.92 -2.65 7.93
C GLN A 135 -15.99 -3.28 9.33
N ASP A 136 -14.97 -3.09 10.16
CA ASP A 136 -14.95 -3.57 11.53
C ASP A 136 -16.08 -2.94 12.37
N ALA A 137 -16.34 -1.65 12.20
CA ALA A 137 -17.42 -0.97 12.91
C ALA A 137 -18.80 -1.53 12.55
N LEU A 138 -19.05 -1.75 11.25
CA LEU A 138 -20.28 -2.36 10.76
C LEU A 138 -20.43 -3.81 11.21
N GLN A 139 -19.35 -4.58 11.23
CA GLN A 139 -19.36 -5.96 11.75
C GLN A 139 -19.70 -6.00 13.24
N ARG A 140 -19.12 -5.13 14.06
CA ARG A 140 -19.46 -5.02 15.49
C ARG A 140 -20.93 -4.66 15.68
N TRP A 141 -21.44 -3.71 14.89
CA TRP A 141 -22.84 -3.31 14.94
C TRP A 141 -23.78 -4.44 14.55
N LEU A 142 -23.45 -5.17 13.48
CA LEU A 142 -24.22 -6.34 13.04
C LEU A 142 -24.27 -7.42 14.13
N LEU A 143 -23.12 -7.77 14.72
CA LEU A 143 -23.08 -8.75 15.81
C LEU A 143 -23.92 -8.31 17.01
N GLU A 144 -23.91 -7.02 17.34
CA GLU A 144 -24.72 -6.47 18.43
C GLU A 144 -26.22 -6.59 18.15
N VAL A 145 -26.66 -6.28 16.93
CA VAL A 145 -28.06 -6.42 16.52
C VAL A 145 -28.48 -7.89 16.50
N MET A 146 -27.63 -8.77 15.95
CA MET A 146 -27.90 -10.22 15.93
C MET A 146 -28.03 -10.77 17.34
N ARG A 147 -27.11 -10.40 18.25
CA ARG A 147 -27.15 -10.77 19.67
C ARG A 147 -28.46 -10.32 20.32
N LYS A 148 -28.84 -9.05 20.17
CA LYS A 148 -30.08 -8.51 20.76
C LYS A 148 -31.32 -9.20 20.22
N THR A 149 -31.37 -9.42 18.91
CA THR A 149 -32.49 -10.10 18.25
C THR A 149 -32.63 -11.52 18.79
N GLU A 150 -31.52 -12.24 18.93
CA GLU A 150 -31.52 -13.61 19.44
C GLU A 150 -31.94 -13.69 20.91
N ILE A 151 -31.46 -12.77 21.76
CA ILE A 151 -31.87 -12.69 23.18
C ILE A 151 -33.38 -12.50 23.29
N VAL A 152 -33.97 -11.58 22.52
CA VAL A 152 -35.42 -11.33 22.55
C VAL A 152 -36.19 -12.55 22.03
N ARG A 153 -35.71 -13.19 20.96
CA ARG A 153 -36.33 -14.39 20.37
C ARG A 153 -36.33 -15.58 21.33
N CYS A 154 -35.26 -15.76 22.09
CA CYS A 154 -35.08 -16.86 23.05
C CYS A 154 -35.55 -16.51 24.47
N MET A 155 -36.05 -15.29 24.71
CA MET A 155 -36.44 -14.85 26.05
C MET A 155 -37.54 -15.76 26.62
N GLY A 156 -37.29 -16.33 27.81
CA GLY A 156 -38.23 -17.25 28.47
C GLY A 156 -38.23 -18.69 27.93
N GLN A 157 -37.32 -19.03 27.00
CA GLN A 157 -37.12 -20.39 26.54
C GLN A 157 -36.02 -21.09 27.36
N PRO A 158 -36.07 -22.42 27.54
CA PRO A 158 -34.99 -23.15 28.19
C PRO A 158 -33.71 -23.12 27.33
N VAL A 159 -32.56 -23.09 27.99
CA VAL A 159 -31.24 -23.02 27.34
C VAL A 159 -31.05 -24.19 26.37
N GLN A 160 -30.75 -23.87 25.12
CA GLN A 160 -30.59 -24.86 24.05
C GLN A 160 -29.23 -25.56 24.13
N ALA A 161 -29.10 -26.74 23.51
CA ALA A 161 -27.83 -27.47 23.51
C ALA A 161 -26.71 -26.67 22.80
N ALA A 162 -27.04 -26.00 21.70
CA ALA A 162 -26.10 -25.15 20.96
C ALA A 162 -25.63 -23.94 21.79
N GLU A 163 -26.49 -23.37 22.62
CA GLU A 163 -26.13 -22.27 23.53
C GLU A 163 -25.14 -22.74 24.60
N ARG A 164 -25.37 -23.92 25.19
CA ARG A 164 -24.41 -24.52 26.14
C ARG A 164 -23.04 -24.72 25.49
N GLU A 165 -23.01 -25.30 24.29
CA GLU A 165 -21.76 -25.49 23.57
C GLU A 165 -21.06 -24.15 23.26
N GLY A 166 -21.84 -23.12 22.86
CA GLY A 166 -21.34 -21.76 22.65
C GLY A 166 -20.75 -21.14 23.91
N MET A 167 -21.40 -21.31 25.06
CA MET A 167 -20.90 -20.85 26.37
C MET A 167 -19.59 -21.54 26.74
N GLU A 168 -19.49 -22.86 26.58
CA GLU A 168 -18.26 -23.62 26.86
C GLU A 168 -17.11 -23.20 25.95
N ARG A 169 -17.37 -22.92 24.66
CA ARG A 169 -16.35 -22.40 23.75
C ARG A 169 -15.90 -20.99 24.17
N MET A 170 -16.85 -20.12 24.55
CA MET A 170 -16.53 -18.77 25.01
C MET A 170 -15.69 -18.80 26.28
N GLU A 171 -16.01 -19.68 27.23
CA GLU A 171 -15.24 -19.84 28.46
C GLU A 171 -13.79 -20.26 28.17
N ARG A 172 -13.60 -21.24 27.27
CA ARG A 172 -12.26 -21.66 26.83
C ARG A 172 -11.47 -20.50 26.21
N LEU A 173 -12.08 -19.74 25.30
CA LEU A 173 -11.43 -18.59 24.68
C LEU A 173 -11.06 -17.51 25.71
N LEU A 174 -11.91 -17.24 26.70
CA LEU A 174 -11.60 -16.30 27.78
C LEU A 174 -10.43 -16.78 28.63
N GLN A 175 -10.34 -18.08 28.90
CA GLN A 175 -9.18 -18.65 29.60
C GLN A 175 -7.89 -18.48 28.78
N ASP A 176 -7.94 -18.75 27.47
CA ASP A 176 -6.81 -18.57 26.56
C ASP A 176 -6.35 -17.11 26.50
N VAL A 177 -7.29 -16.17 26.38
CA VAL A 177 -6.99 -14.72 26.40
C VAL A 177 -6.34 -14.31 27.74
N ASN A 178 -6.79 -14.85 28.86
CA ASN A 178 -6.18 -14.59 30.17
C ASN A 178 -4.74 -15.13 30.25
N VAL A 179 -4.47 -16.29 29.66
CA VAL A 179 -3.12 -16.84 29.55
C VAL A 179 -2.25 -15.94 28.69
N LEU A 180 -2.72 -15.52 27.52
CA LEU A 180 -2.01 -14.60 26.62
C LEU A 180 -1.74 -13.26 27.30
N THR A 181 -2.71 -12.70 28.01
CA THR A 181 -2.58 -11.44 28.74
C THR A 181 -1.46 -11.53 29.78
N ARG A 182 -1.39 -12.61 30.57
CA ARG A 182 -0.28 -12.86 31.50
C ARG A 182 1.05 -13.05 30.77
N GLY A 183 1.04 -13.72 29.62
CA GLY A 183 2.21 -13.89 28.76
C GLY A 183 2.78 -12.56 28.28
N VAL A 184 1.93 -11.65 27.81
CA VAL A 184 2.33 -10.31 27.35
C VAL A 184 2.96 -9.50 28.49
N VAL A 185 2.35 -9.49 29.68
CA VAL A 185 2.91 -8.81 30.86
C VAL A 185 4.28 -9.38 31.22
N ASN A 186 4.46 -10.70 31.17
CA ASN A 186 5.73 -11.35 31.46
C ASN A 186 6.80 -11.02 30.39
N VAL A 187 6.43 -11.00 29.11
CA VAL A 187 7.33 -10.60 28.02
C VAL A 187 7.74 -9.14 28.17
N GLU A 188 6.82 -8.26 28.54
CA GLU A 188 7.10 -6.85 28.81
C GLU A 188 8.06 -6.71 29.99
N GLU A 189 7.80 -7.38 31.11
CA GLU A 189 8.67 -7.37 32.29
C GLU A 189 10.08 -7.90 31.97
N ARG A 190 10.18 -9.00 31.23
CA ARG A 190 11.46 -9.55 30.76
C ARG A 190 12.18 -8.60 29.81
N GLY A 191 11.47 -7.95 28.89
CA GLY A 191 12.03 -6.96 27.99
C GLY A 191 12.59 -5.74 28.75
N GLN A 192 11.86 -5.26 29.76
CA GLN A 192 12.32 -4.19 30.63
C GLN A 192 13.54 -4.61 31.46
N GLU A 193 13.52 -5.81 32.04
CA GLU A 193 14.64 -6.33 32.84
C GLU A 193 15.88 -6.58 31.97
N GLN A 194 15.72 -7.11 30.75
CA GLN A 194 16.82 -7.22 29.78
C GLN A 194 17.39 -5.86 29.42
N SER A 195 16.54 -4.85 29.17
CA SER A 195 17.00 -3.49 28.90
C SER A 195 17.79 -2.91 30.09
N ARG A 196 17.32 -3.11 31.32
CA ARG A 196 18.02 -2.71 32.55
C ARG A 196 19.35 -3.44 32.70
N GLN A 197 19.39 -4.74 32.46
CA GLN A 197 20.62 -5.53 32.50
C GLN A 197 21.62 -5.10 31.43
N TRP A 198 21.17 -4.80 30.22
CA TRP A 198 22.03 -4.27 29.15
C TRP A 198 22.63 -2.93 29.56
N LYS A 199 21.86 -2.02 30.14
CA LYS A 199 22.37 -0.74 30.67
C LYS A 199 23.37 -0.95 31.82
N ARG A 200 23.07 -1.86 32.76
CA ARG A 200 24.00 -2.19 33.87
C ARG A 200 25.29 -2.83 33.37
N ARG A 201 25.23 -3.74 32.40
CA ARG A 201 26.41 -4.33 31.76
C ARG A 201 27.21 -3.28 31.01
N ALA A 202 26.57 -2.44 30.19
CA ALA A 202 27.25 -1.35 29.49
C ALA A 202 28.01 -0.40 30.45
N VAL A 203 27.47 -0.14 31.64
CA VAL A 203 28.16 0.65 32.68
C VAL A 203 29.30 -0.15 33.35
N SER A 204 29.13 -1.47 33.54
CA SER A 204 30.16 -2.34 34.14
C SER A 204 31.32 -2.70 33.20
N THR A 205 31.11 -2.69 31.88
CA THR A 205 32.14 -3.02 30.87
C THR A 205 33.17 -1.90 30.68
N VAL A 206 32.94 -0.71 31.25
CA VAL A 206 33.90 0.42 31.21
C VAL A 206 35.21 0.11 31.96
N ASN A 207 35.25 -0.94 32.80
CA ASN A 207 36.41 -1.26 33.65
C ASN A 207 37.20 -2.53 33.26
N THR A 208 36.87 -3.21 32.15
CA THR A 208 37.60 -4.41 31.72
C THR A 208 37.93 -4.36 30.25
N GLY A 209 39.17 -3.96 29.96
CA GLY A 209 39.89 -4.29 28.72
C GLY A 209 39.35 -3.67 27.45
N ASP A 210 40.10 -2.71 26.92
CA ASP A 210 39.96 -2.14 25.58
C ASP A 210 40.10 -3.22 24.48
N TRP A 211 39.01 -3.91 24.21
CA TRP A 211 38.76 -4.64 22.98
C TRP A 211 37.55 -4.00 22.30
N SER A 212 37.64 -2.70 22.00
CA SER A 212 36.68 -2.08 21.09
C SER A 212 36.86 -2.73 19.71
N ILE A 213 35.90 -3.56 19.30
CA ILE A 213 35.71 -3.89 17.89
C ILE A 213 35.69 -2.57 17.12
N GLU A 214 36.53 -2.46 16.10
CA GLU A 214 36.59 -1.25 15.29
C GLU A 214 35.21 -0.97 14.69
N LYS A 215 34.88 0.31 14.59
CA LYS A 215 33.57 0.74 14.06
C LYS A 215 33.31 0.15 12.67
N GLU A 216 34.37 -0.01 11.89
CA GLU A 216 34.36 -0.61 10.55
C GLU A 216 33.92 -2.09 10.58
N ASP A 217 34.51 -2.90 11.45
CA ASP A 217 34.15 -4.32 11.63
C ASP A 217 32.69 -4.49 12.10
N LYS A 218 32.21 -3.57 12.93
CA LYS A 218 30.80 -3.55 13.37
C LYS A 218 29.85 -3.24 12.22
N GLU A 219 30.21 -2.30 11.35
CA GLU A 219 29.41 -1.95 10.18
C GLU A 219 29.37 -3.11 9.18
N ALA A 220 30.52 -3.75 8.91
CA ALA A 220 30.61 -4.94 8.07
C ALA A 220 29.77 -6.12 8.63
N LEU A 221 29.84 -6.37 9.93
CA LEU A 221 29.03 -7.41 10.58
C LEU A 221 27.52 -7.11 10.47
N MET A 222 27.13 -5.84 10.64
CA MET A 222 25.74 -5.44 10.51
C MET A 222 25.22 -5.59 9.08
N GLU A 223 26.07 -5.39 8.07
CA GLU A 223 25.73 -5.63 6.67
C GLU A 223 25.49 -7.12 6.40
N VAL A 224 26.41 -8.00 6.85
CA VAL A 224 26.25 -9.46 6.74
C VAL A 224 24.99 -9.95 7.45
N LEU A 225 24.69 -9.45 8.65
CA LEU A 225 23.47 -9.82 9.38
C LEU A 225 22.18 -9.36 8.67
N LYS A 226 22.20 -8.19 8.02
CA LYS A 226 21.08 -7.72 7.20
C LYS A 226 20.89 -8.59 5.97
N GLU A 227 21.97 -8.98 5.30
CA GLU A 227 21.93 -9.89 4.15
C GLU A 227 21.39 -11.26 4.56
N GLN A 228 21.88 -11.82 5.66
CA GLN A 228 21.38 -13.08 6.21
C GLN A 228 19.90 -13.02 6.58
N LYS A 229 19.46 -11.92 7.19
CA LYS A 229 18.04 -11.70 7.47
C LYS A 229 17.22 -11.66 6.19
N SER A 230 17.66 -10.90 5.18
CA SER A 230 16.97 -10.85 3.88
C SER A 230 16.92 -12.22 3.19
N GLY A 231 17.97 -13.03 3.33
CA GLY A 231 18.00 -14.41 2.83
C GLY A 231 17.00 -15.31 3.55
N LEU A 232 16.86 -15.16 4.88
CA LEU A 232 15.86 -15.88 5.68
C LEU A 232 14.44 -15.47 5.32
N ASP A 233 14.17 -14.18 5.14
CA ASP A 233 12.86 -13.68 4.70
C ASP A 233 12.50 -14.23 3.30
N GLY A 234 13.51 -14.35 2.42
CA GLY A 234 13.37 -15.00 1.12
C GLY A 234 13.02 -16.49 1.22
N LEU A 235 13.68 -17.22 2.12
CA LEU A 235 13.38 -18.62 2.41
C LEU A 235 11.97 -18.79 3.00
N GLU A 236 11.53 -17.89 3.87
CA GLU A 236 10.16 -17.89 4.39
C GLU A 236 9.13 -17.80 3.26
N HIS A 237 9.37 -16.92 2.28
CA HIS A 237 8.49 -16.81 1.12
C HIS A 237 8.51 -18.08 0.25
N ILE A 238 9.67 -18.72 0.07
CA ILE A 238 9.78 -19.99 -0.68
C ILE A 238 8.98 -21.08 0.04
N VAL A 239 9.18 -21.24 1.34
CA VAL A 239 8.47 -22.25 2.14
C VAL A 239 6.96 -22.03 2.11
N LYS A 240 6.48 -20.79 2.23
CA LYS A 240 5.03 -20.47 2.10
C LYS A 240 4.46 -20.80 0.73
N ARG A 241 5.26 -20.65 -0.34
CA ARG A 241 4.86 -21.07 -1.69
C ARG A 241 4.79 -22.59 -1.76
N ASP A 242 5.81 -23.27 -1.28
CA ASP A 242 5.91 -24.73 -1.32
C ASP A 242 4.78 -25.38 -0.49
N GLU A 243 4.43 -24.82 0.67
CA GLU A 243 3.29 -25.25 1.49
C GLU A 243 1.97 -25.16 0.70
N ARG A 244 1.78 -24.07 -0.05
CA ARG A 244 0.62 -23.89 -0.92
C ARG A 244 0.60 -24.91 -2.05
N ASP A 245 1.74 -25.11 -2.71
CA ASP A 245 1.88 -26.03 -3.84
C ASP A 245 1.62 -27.49 -3.39
N VAL A 246 2.13 -27.88 -2.21
CA VAL A 246 1.81 -29.16 -1.57
C VAL A 246 0.31 -29.26 -1.25
N GLY A 247 -0.32 -28.19 -0.79
CA GLY A 247 -1.77 -28.12 -0.59
C GLY A 247 -2.56 -28.40 -1.88
N ILE A 248 -2.15 -27.79 -3.00
CA ILE A 248 -2.75 -28.02 -4.32
C ILE A 248 -2.56 -29.46 -4.77
N LEU A 249 -1.33 -30.00 -4.64
CA LEU A 249 -1.04 -31.38 -5.00
C LEU A 249 -1.88 -32.37 -4.18
N LYS A 250 -2.07 -32.10 -2.89
CA LYS A 250 -2.92 -32.91 -2.03
C LYS A 250 -4.39 -32.86 -2.50
N GLU A 251 -4.90 -31.68 -2.81
CA GLU A 251 -6.28 -31.51 -3.29
C GLU A 251 -6.52 -32.23 -4.63
N GLU A 252 -5.58 -32.11 -5.57
CA GLU A 252 -5.65 -32.81 -6.86
C GLU A 252 -5.51 -34.33 -6.72
N LEU A 253 -4.67 -34.80 -5.79
CA LEU A 253 -4.56 -36.22 -5.47
C LEU A 253 -5.86 -36.77 -4.87
N GLU A 254 -6.48 -36.04 -3.95
CA GLU A 254 -7.79 -36.40 -3.38
C GLU A 254 -8.87 -36.42 -4.48
N LYS A 255 -8.92 -35.41 -5.37
CA LYS A 255 -9.83 -35.41 -6.53
C LYS A 255 -9.60 -36.60 -7.46
N ALA A 256 -8.35 -36.93 -7.75
CA ALA A 256 -8.00 -38.09 -8.58
C ALA A 256 -8.51 -39.40 -7.96
N TYR A 257 -8.31 -39.58 -6.65
CA TYR A 257 -8.78 -40.75 -5.92
C TYR A 257 -10.32 -40.88 -5.94
N HIS A 258 -11.05 -39.77 -5.76
CA HIS A 258 -12.52 -39.76 -5.81
C HIS A 258 -13.08 -39.90 -7.24
N SER A 259 -12.35 -39.43 -8.26
CA SER A 259 -12.73 -39.56 -9.67
C SER A 259 -12.42 -40.94 -10.27
N GLY A 260 -11.51 -41.71 -9.67
CA GLY A 260 -11.19 -43.09 -10.08
C GLY A 260 -12.27 -44.14 -9.80
N SER A 261 -13.33 -43.79 -9.05
CA SER A 261 -14.45 -44.69 -8.73
C SER A 261 -15.70 -44.48 -9.61
N GLY A 262 -15.67 -43.56 -10.58
CA GLY A 262 -16.85 -43.23 -11.36
C GLY A 262 -16.53 -42.90 -12.81
N GLY A 263 -16.71 -43.90 -13.69
CA GLY A 263 -17.15 -43.77 -15.08
C GLY A 263 -16.44 -42.75 -15.97
N VAL A 264 -15.76 -43.26 -17.00
CA VAL A 264 -15.36 -42.51 -18.20
C VAL A 264 -16.57 -41.76 -18.75
N GLY A 265 -16.63 -40.46 -18.48
CA GLY A 265 -17.60 -39.52 -19.04
C GLY A 265 -16.84 -38.26 -19.41
N GLU A 266 -16.67 -38.04 -20.72
CA GLU A 266 -16.14 -36.82 -21.31
C GLU A 266 -16.76 -35.58 -20.64
N ARG A 267 -15.97 -34.90 -19.81
CA ARG A 267 -16.34 -33.59 -19.27
C ARG A 267 -15.64 -32.52 -20.08
N LYS A 268 -16.37 -31.98 -21.07
CA LYS A 268 -16.04 -30.71 -21.71
C LYS A 268 -16.04 -29.61 -20.64
N LYS A 269 -14.85 -29.10 -20.27
CA LYS A 269 -14.74 -27.91 -19.42
C LYS A 269 -14.92 -26.68 -20.32
N SER A 270 -16.03 -25.97 -20.14
CA SER A 270 -16.18 -24.60 -20.66
C SER A 270 -15.81 -23.64 -19.53
N ILE A 271 -14.85 -22.77 -19.79
CA ILE A 271 -14.56 -21.62 -18.93
C ILE A 271 -15.26 -20.43 -19.56
N VAL A 272 -16.23 -19.88 -18.84
CA VAL A 272 -16.87 -18.61 -19.20
C VAL A 272 -15.95 -17.50 -18.70
N ILE A 273 -15.26 -16.84 -19.63
CA ILE A 273 -14.60 -15.56 -19.37
C ILE A 273 -15.65 -14.48 -19.62
N GLY A 274 -15.79 -13.55 -18.66
CA GLY A 274 -16.76 -12.47 -18.69
C GLY A 274 -16.81 -11.72 -20.03
N GLU A 275 -18.04 -11.41 -20.41
CA GLU A 275 -18.52 -10.57 -21.53
C GLU A 275 -17.61 -10.49 -22.78
N GLY A 276 -17.83 -11.42 -23.73
CA GLY A 276 -17.67 -11.10 -25.15
C GLY A 276 -16.84 -12.04 -26.04
N GLY A 277 -16.30 -13.16 -25.55
CA GLY A 277 -15.54 -14.07 -26.42
C GLY A 277 -15.45 -15.50 -25.90
N VAL A 278 -15.98 -16.45 -26.67
CA VAL A 278 -15.80 -17.89 -26.43
C VAL A 278 -14.65 -18.38 -27.30
N ALA A 279 -13.53 -18.76 -26.68
CA ALA A 279 -12.46 -19.48 -27.36
C ALA A 279 -12.59 -20.98 -27.06
N ILE A 280 -12.78 -21.79 -28.09
CA ILE A 280 -12.81 -23.25 -28.01
C ILE A 280 -11.45 -23.76 -28.50
N PHE A 281 -10.66 -24.34 -27.60
CA PHE A 281 -9.44 -25.06 -27.97
C PHE A 281 -9.73 -26.56 -27.96
N THR A 282 -9.61 -27.19 -29.13
CA THR A 282 -9.55 -28.65 -29.27
C THR A 282 -8.08 -29.03 -29.45
N CYS A 283 -7.53 -29.81 -28.50
CA CYS A 283 -6.25 -30.47 -28.72
C CYS A 283 -6.51 -31.77 -29.49
N GLN A 284 -5.79 -31.96 -30.60
CA GLN A 284 -5.60 -33.26 -31.23
C GLN A 284 -4.45 -34.00 -30.56
#